data_AF-A0A7S2IBI3-F1
#
_entry.id   AF-A0A7S2IBI3-F1
#
_cell.length_a   1.000
_cell.length_b   1.000
_cell.length_c   1.000
_cell.angle_alpha   90.00
_cell.angle_beta   90.00
_cell.angle_gamma   90.00
#
_symmetry.space_group_name_H-M   'P 1'
#
loop_
_entity.id
_entity.type
_entity.pdbx_description
1 polymer ?
#
loop_
_entity_poly.entity_id
_entity_poly.type
_entity_poly.pdbx_seq_one_letter_code
_entity_poly.pdbx_strand_id
1 'polypeptide(L)'
;DEVTIPNNNILEPVNAEQPPALPEPNQQTDPLLEMAEQTQQGAEYAPPPIEVAVNDNALPMPEPYPQGNGDAAALSITSDPNQQGSEHVGLQSGGVQRSAEDLRYLTLGSSVTWGAGMDVRYFAYPYLLSEDRTHISNLAVRAAGPKYPSVCIQSMVTEEATSAEGSEDYDVIVLEYYMRGYDGLYDLAQRLRKRYPDAIIILLRL
;
A
#
# COMPACT_ATOMS: atom_id res chain seq x y z
N ASP A 1 5.11 -19.25 -97.90
CA ASP A 1 4.04 -18.68 -97.06
C ASP A 1 4.63 -17.78 -96.01
N GLU A 2 4.71 -16.51 -96.38
CA GLU A 2 5.30 -15.41 -95.63
C GLU A 2 4.12 -14.60 -95.07
N VAL A 3 3.94 -14.62 -93.75
CA VAL A 3 2.77 -14.00 -93.10
C VAL A 3 3.14 -12.62 -92.59
N THR A 4 2.64 -11.61 -93.28
CA THR A 4 2.64 -10.19 -92.90
C THR A 4 1.64 -9.94 -91.78
N ILE A 5 2.06 -9.35 -90.66
CA ILE A 5 1.16 -8.86 -89.61
C ILE A 5 1.10 -7.33 -89.69
N PRO A 6 -0.10 -6.72 -89.76
CA PRO A 6 -0.26 -5.28 -89.89
C PRO A 6 -0.02 -4.56 -88.57
N ASN A 7 0.70 -3.45 -88.69
CA ASN A 7 1.00 -2.49 -87.64
C ASN A 7 -0.17 -1.48 -87.58
N ASN A 8 -0.88 -1.42 -86.45
CA ASN A 8 -1.78 -0.31 -86.12
C ASN A 8 -2.15 -0.36 -84.63
N ASN A 9 -1.60 0.56 -83.85
CA ASN A 9 -2.39 1.31 -82.87
C ASN A 9 -1.60 2.53 -82.40
N ILE A 10 -2.03 3.68 -82.93
CA ILE A 10 -1.73 5.01 -82.46
C ILE A 10 -2.48 5.16 -81.13
N LEU A 11 -1.75 5.20 -80.02
CA LEU A 11 -2.31 5.55 -78.71
C LEU A 11 -2.24 7.07 -78.58
N GLU A 12 -3.40 7.71 -78.42
CA GLU A 12 -3.52 9.12 -78.06
C GLU A 12 -2.92 9.39 -76.67
N PRO A 13 -2.35 10.58 -76.43
CA PRO A 13 -1.82 10.94 -75.13
C PRO A 13 -2.96 11.02 -74.10
N VAL A 14 -2.89 10.15 -73.11
CA VAL A 14 -3.77 10.16 -71.94
C VAL A 14 -3.56 11.48 -71.21
N ASN A 15 -4.63 12.27 -71.12
CA ASN A 15 -4.66 13.54 -70.40
C ASN A 15 -4.38 13.24 -68.91
N ALA A 16 -3.20 13.63 -68.43
CA ALA A 16 -2.83 13.44 -67.03
C ALA A 16 -3.72 14.32 -66.16
N GLU A 17 -4.74 13.72 -65.54
CA GLU A 17 -5.48 14.38 -64.48
C GLU A 17 -4.51 14.78 -63.37
N GLN A 18 -4.43 16.09 -63.16
CA GLN A 18 -3.62 16.72 -62.13
C GLN A 18 -4.09 16.17 -60.77
N PRO A 19 -3.19 15.58 -59.95
CA PRO A 19 -3.58 15.01 -58.67
C PRO A 19 -4.18 16.11 -57.79
N PRO A 20 -5.22 15.77 -56.98
CA PRO A 20 -5.84 16.73 -56.07
C PRO A 20 -4.78 17.31 -55.14
N ALA A 21 -4.82 18.64 -54.97
CA ALA A 21 -3.95 19.33 -54.04
C ALA A 21 -4.03 18.68 -52.66
N LEU A 22 -2.86 18.38 -52.09
CA LEU A 22 -2.75 17.85 -50.73
C LEU A 22 -3.46 18.81 -49.78
N PRO A 23 -4.30 18.30 -48.86
CA PRO A 23 -4.92 19.15 -47.85
C PRO A 23 -3.82 19.84 -47.05
N GLU A 24 -3.98 21.15 -46.84
CA GLU A 24 -3.04 21.91 -46.01
C GLU A 24 -2.92 21.26 -44.63
N PRO A 25 -1.70 21.21 -44.06
CA PRO A 25 -1.48 20.60 -42.76
C PRO A 25 -2.40 21.27 -41.75
N ASN A 26 -3.35 20.49 -41.23
CA ASN A 26 -4.19 20.90 -40.12
C ASN A 26 -3.26 21.44 -39.04
N GLN A 27 -3.48 22.70 -38.64
CA GLN A 27 -2.84 23.30 -37.49
C GLN A 27 -3.32 22.55 -36.25
N GLN A 28 -2.72 21.39 -36.03
CA GLN A 28 -2.87 20.62 -34.82
C GLN A 28 -2.04 21.35 -33.79
N THR A 29 -2.69 22.28 -33.10
CA THR A 29 -2.12 22.97 -31.95
C THR A 29 -1.67 21.90 -30.96
N ASP A 30 -0.41 22.00 -30.56
CA ASP A 30 0.21 21.12 -29.60
C ASP A 30 -0.54 21.24 -28.26
N PRO A 31 -1.25 20.19 -27.78
CA PRO A 31 -2.08 20.29 -26.59
C PRO A 31 -1.26 20.55 -25.31
N LEU A 32 0.08 20.46 -25.38
CA LEU A 32 0.97 20.85 -24.28
C LEU A 32 1.22 22.37 -24.20
N LEU A 33 1.04 23.11 -25.30
CA LEU A 33 1.25 24.56 -25.30
C LEU A 33 0.00 25.32 -24.82
N GLU A 34 -1.19 24.78 -25.08
CA GLU A 34 -2.46 25.39 -24.64
C GLU A 34 -2.69 25.26 -23.12
N MET A 35 -2.05 24.28 -22.46
CA MET A 35 -2.03 24.19 -20.99
C MET A 35 -1.05 25.16 -20.31
N ALA A 36 -0.07 25.70 -21.04
CA ALA A 36 0.88 26.66 -20.49
C ALA A 36 0.33 28.10 -20.45
N GLU A 37 -0.52 28.48 -21.40
CA GLU A 37 -1.08 29.84 -21.47
C GLU A 37 -2.33 30.06 -20.59
N GLN A 38 -3.00 29.01 -20.12
CA GLN A 38 -4.09 29.14 -19.13
C GLN A 38 -3.60 29.40 -17.69
N THR A 39 -2.29 29.50 -17.45
CA THR A 39 -1.73 29.72 -16.11
C THR A 39 -1.39 31.20 -15.81
N GLN A 40 -1.74 32.15 -16.71
CA GLN A 40 -1.44 33.59 -16.50
C GLN A 40 -2.65 34.50 -16.30
N GLN A 41 -3.86 33.97 -16.05
CA GLN A 41 -4.92 34.73 -15.39
C GLN A 41 -4.97 34.35 -13.91
N GLY A 42 -3.87 34.66 -13.22
CA GLY A 42 -3.84 34.78 -11.77
C GLY A 42 -4.64 36.01 -11.35
N ALA A 43 -5.97 35.90 -11.40
CA ALA A 43 -6.78 36.63 -10.44
C ALA A 43 -6.31 36.16 -9.06
N GLU A 44 -5.90 37.13 -8.26
CA GLU A 44 -5.50 37.05 -6.87
C GLU A 44 -6.56 36.27 -6.07
N TYR A 45 -6.45 34.93 -6.08
CA TYR A 45 -7.20 34.08 -5.18
C TYR A 45 -6.51 34.21 -3.83
N ALA A 46 -6.83 35.30 -3.11
CA ALA A 46 -6.72 35.28 -1.67
C ALA A 46 -7.60 34.11 -1.23
N PRO A 47 -7.02 33.03 -0.66
CA PRO A 47 -7.86 31.97 -0.11
C PRO A 47 -8.81 32.65 0.87
N PRO A 48 -10.12 32.33 0.85
CA PRO A 48 -10.99 32.80 1.92
C PRO A 48 -10.29 32.46 3.23
N PRO A 49 -10.30 33.36 4.23
CA PRO A 49 -9.74 33.03 5.54
C PRO A 49 -10.29 31.67 5.90
N ILE A 50 -9.37 30.74 6.19
CA ILE A 50 -9.75 29.45 6.74
C ILE A 50 -10.44 29.81 8.05
N GLU A 51 -11.76 29.92 8.02
CA GLU A 51 -12.56 29.76 9.20
C GLU A 51 -12.27 28.32 9.60
N VAL A 52 -11.30 28.19 10.51
CA VAL A 52 -11.20 27.02 11.36
C VAL A 52 -12.54 27.02 12.08
N ALA A 53 -13.52 26.37 11.47
CA ALA A 53 -14.69 25.90 12.19
C ALA A 53 -14.08 24.99 13.25
N VAL A 54 -13.86 25.56 14.43
CA VAL A 54 -13.64 24.82 15.65
C VAL A 54 -14.91 23.99 15.74
N ASN A 55 -14.83 22.77 15.21
CA ASN A 55 -15.88 21.81 15.42
C ASN A 55 -15.74 21.47 16.89
N ASP A 56 -16.52 22.15 17.73
CA ASP A 56 -16.62 21.84 19.16
C ASP A 56 -17.14 20.41 19.41
N ASN A 57 -17.50 19.68 18.33
CA ASN A 57 -17.80 18.25 18.33
C ASN A 57 -16.66 17.38 17.78
N ALA A 58 -15.43 17.89 17.65
CA ALA A 58 -14.26 17.02 17.55
C ALA A 58 -14.24 16.21 18.85
N LEU A 59 -14.70 14.95 18.77
CA LEU A 59 -14.59 14.01 19.87
C LEU A 59 -13.15 14.10 20.37
N PRO A 60 -12.94 14.28 21.69
CA PRO A 60 -11.60 14.38 22.23
C PRO A 60 -10.82 13.19 21.69
N MET A 61 -9.68 13.48 21.06
CA MET A 61 -8.68 12.44 20.78
C MET A 61 -8.54 11.67 22.10
N PRO A 62 -8.79 10.34 22.13
CA PRO A 62 -8.64 9.60 23.36
C PRO A 62 -7.24 9.90 23.90
N GLU A 63 -7.18 10.27 25.17
CA GLU A 63 -5.92 10.64 25.80
C GLU A 63 -4.85 9.60 25.46
N PRO A 64 -3.59 10.01 25.24
CA PRO A 64 -2.50 9.06 25.11
C PRO A 64 -2.59 8.08 26.28
N TYR A 65 -2.59 6.79 25.96
CA TYR A 65 -2.76 5.73 26.95
C TYR A 65 -1.84 6.01 28.15
N PRO A 66 -2.33 5.85 29.40
CA PRO A 66 -1.47 5.98 30.56
C PRO A 66 -0.33 4.98 30.38
N GLN A 67 0.91 5.50 30.34
CA GLN A 67 2.10 4.68 30.44
C GLN A 67 1.99 3.93 31.76
N GLY A 68 1.59 2.66 31.68
CA GLY A 68 1.52 1.79 32.84
C GLY A 68 2.93 1.64 33.39
N ASN A 69 3.18 2.20 34.59
CA ASN A 69 4.34 1.85 35.38
C ASN A 69 4.19 0.38 35.79
N GLY A 70 4.72 -0.52 34.95
CA GLY A 70 4.79 -1.94 35.24
C GLY A 70 5.85 -2.19 36.32
N ASP A 71 5.41 -2.27 37.57
CA ASP A 71 6.20 -2.89 38.62
C ASP A 71 6.43 -4.36 38.25
N ALA A 72 7.70 -4.72 38.02
CA ALA A 72 8.14 -6.07 37.71
C ALA A 72 7.82 -7.03 38.87
N ALA A 73 6.70 -7.73 38.78
CA ALA A 73 6.40 -8.87 39.65
C ALA A 73 7.27 -10.06 39.23
N ALA A 74 8.24 -10.40 40.08
CA ALA A 74 9.06 -11.59 39.93
C ALA A 74 8.20 -12.87 39.97
N LEU A 75 8.08 -13.55 38.82
CA LEU A 75 7.48 -14.87 38.69
C LEU A 75 8.40 -15.92 39.33
N SER A 76 8.00 -16.43 40.50
CA SER A 76 8.59 -17.60 41.12
C SER A 76 8.08 -18.86 40.43
N ILE A 77 8.95 -19.53 39.69
CA ILE A 77 8.67 -20.81 39.01
C ILE A 77 8.80 -21.93 40.04
N THR A 78 7.66 -22.49 40.47
CA THR A 78 7.64 -23.79 41.14
C THR A 78 7.34 -24.87 40.09
N SER A 79 8.32 -25.73 39.83
CA SER A 79 8.18 -26.85 38.89
C SER A 79 7.35 -27.99 39.49
N ASP A 80 6.22 -28.28 38.86
CA ASP A 80 5.35 -29.42 39.18
C ASP A 80 5.67 -30.59 38.23
N PRO A 81 6.14 -31.76 38.70
CA PRO A 81 6.77 -32.78 37.84
C PRO A 81 5.80 -33.81 37.21
N ASN A 82 4.53 -33.50 36.97
CA ASN A 82 3.57 -34.54 36.57
C ASN A 82 2.53 -34.13 35.50
N GLN A 83 2.98 -33.72 34.31
CA GLN A 83 2.14 -33.71 33.11
C GLN A 83 2.79 -34.49 31.97
N GLN A 84 2.31 -35.73 31.79
CA GLN A 84 2.53 -36.53 30.58
C GLN A 84 1.33 -36.37 29.66
N GLY A 85 1.57 -35.99 28.39
CA GLY A 85 0.74 -36.43 27.27
C GLY A 85 -0.15 -35.39 26.59
N SER A 86 0.44 -34.39 25.95
CA SER A 86 -0.10 -33.83 24.70
C SER A 86 1.07 -33.33 23.85
N GLU A 87 1.52 -34.17 22.92
CA GLU A 87 2.56 -33.80 21.96
C GLU A 87 1.97 -32.84 20.93
N HIS A 88 1.83 -31.57 21.33
CA HIS A 88 1.74 -30.48 20.37
C HIS A 88 3.06 -30.47 19.60
N VAL A 89 3.00 -30.71 18.29
CA VAL A 89 4.11 -30.56 17.36
C VAL A 89 4.59 -29.11 17.44
N GLY A 90 5.54 -28.87 18.33
CA GLY A 90 6.18 -27.58 18.50
C GLY A 90 7.03 -27.31 17.26
N LEU A 91 6.71 -26.23 16.57
CA LEU A 91 7.64 -25.57 15.66
C LEU A 91 8.86 -25.14 16.49
N GLN A 92 9.84 -26.04 16.63
CA GLN A 92 11.13 -25.75 17.25
C GLN A 92 12.00 -25.00 16.24
N SER A 93 11.58 -23.78 15.89
CA SER A 93 12.56 -22.75 15.60
C SER A 93 13.23 -22.42 16.94
N GLY A 94 14.55 -22.22 16.98
CA GLY A 94 15.27 -21.82 18.20
C GLY A 94 14.89 -20.45 18.77
N GLY A 95 13.70 -19.95 18.44
CA GLY A 95 13.11 -18.73 18.96
C GLY A 95 12.42 -18.97 20.29
N VAL A 96 12.46 -17.94 21.13
CA VAL A 96 11.73 -17.85 22.40
C VAL A 96 10.27 -18.21 22.16
N GLN A 97 9.76 -19.25 22.83
CA GLN A 97 8.34 -19.57 22.81
C GLN A 97 7.59 -18.47 23.54
N ARG A 98 6.93 -17.59 22.78
CA ARG A 98 5.97 -16.62 23.31
C ARG A 98 4.60 -17.26 23.40
N SER A 99 3.82 -16.87 24.41
CA SER A 99 2.40 -17.21 24.44
C SER A 99 1.70 -16.53 23.26
N ALA A 100 0.56 -17.08 22.82
CA ALA A 100 -0.21 -16.47 21.74
C ALA A 100 -0.67 -15.04 22.07
N GLU A 101 -0.85 -14.74 23.36
CA GLU A 101 -1.22 -13.44 23.90
C GLU A 101 -0.09 -12.40 23.79
N ASP A 102 1.16 -12.85 23.67
CA ASP A 102 2.36 -12.02 23.61
C ASP A 102 2.91 -11.84 22.18
N LEU A 103 2.12 -12.21 21.17
CA LEU A 103 2.50 -12.04 19.77
C LEU A 103 2.35 -10.58 19.34
N ARG A 104 3.39 -10.06 18.68
CA ARG A 104 3.42 -8.72 18.13
C ARG A 104 3.09 -8.73 16.64
N TYR A 105 2.10 -7.93 16.28
CA TYR A 105 1.51 -7.88 14.96
C TYR A 105 1.88 -6.58 14.25
N LEU A 106 2.42 -6.71 13.04
CA LEU A 106 2.49 -5.62 12.08
C LEU A 106 1.42 -5.85 11.01
N THR A 107 0.48 -4.91 10.84
CA THR A 107 -0.51 -5.00 9.76
C THR A 107 -0.30 -3.89 8.74
N LEU A 108 -0.13 -4.28 7.48
CA LEU A 108 -0.03 -3.39 6.33
C LEU A 108 -1.16 -3.72 5.38
N GLY A 109 -1.91 -2.72 4.96
CA GLY A 109 -2.98 -2.96 4.00
C GLY A 109 -3.63 -1.71 3.47
N SER A 110 -4.76 -1.93 2.82
CA SER A 110 -5.56 -0.90 2.17
C SER A 110 -6.48 -0.16 3.16
N SER A 111 -7.48 0.52 2.61
CA SER A 111 -8.55 1.15 3.39
C SER A 111 -9.30 0.19 4.31
N VAL A 112 -9.39 -1.10 3.97
CA VAL A 112 -10.06 -2.10 4.83
C VAL A 112 -9.27 -2.33 6.11
N THR A 113 -7.97 -2.61 5.99
CA THR A 113 -7.06 -2.78 7.14
C THR A 113 -6.94 -1.51 7.99
N TRP A 114 -7.01 -0.34 7.35
CA TRP A 114 -7.04 0.94 8.06
C TRP A 114 -8.31 1.15 8.90
N GLY A 115 -9.41 0.46 8.58
CA GLY A 115 -10.71 0.62 9.26
C GLY A 115 -11.63 1.63 8.58
N ALA A 116 -11.58 1.76 7.25
CA ALA A 116 -12.44 2.69 6.54
C ALA A 116 -13.92 2.25 6.63
N GLY A 117 -14.80 3.21 6.92
CA GLY A 117 -16.23 2.94 7.12
C GLY A 117 -16.60 2.54 8.55
N MET A 118 -15.65 2.49 9.47
CA MET A 118 -15.92 2.28 10.90
C MET A 118 -15.95 3.62 11.64
N ASP A 119 -16.86 3.73 12.62
CA ASP A 119 -16.95 4.90 13.50
C ASP A 119 -15.72 5.01 14.41
N VAL A 120 -15.23 3.86 14.88
CA VAL A 120 -14.05 3.74 15.76
C VAL A 120 -13.04 2.82 15.08
N ARG A 121 -11.86 3.35 14.77
CA ARG A 121 -10.80 2.58 14.07
C ARG A 121 -10.36 1.33 14.82
N TYR A 122 -10.47 1.33 16.14
CA TYR A 122 -10.14 0.18 16.99
C TYR A 122 -11.10 -1.01 16.86
N PHE A 123 -12.16 -0.89 16.05
CA PHE A 123 -12.98 -2.03 15.64
C PHE A 123 -12.50 -2.68 14.34
N ALA A 124 -11.44 -2.14 13.71
CA ALA A 124 -10.83 -2.77 12.54
C ALA A 124 -10.19 -4.10 12.93
N TYR A 125 -10.22 -5.07 12.01
CA TYR A 125 -9.76 -6.42 12.26
C TYR A 125 -8.34 -6.52 12.85
N PRO A 126 -7.36 -5.62 12.54
CA PRO A 126 -6.04 -5.69 13.16
C PRO A 126 -6.12 -5.65 14.68
N TYR A 127 -6.99 -4.82 15.24
CA TYR A 127 -7.16 -4.65 16.69
C TYR A 127 -7.94 -5.78 17.37
N LEU A 128 -8.40 -6.76 16.60
CA LEU A 128 -9.05 -7.97 17.08
C LEU A 128 -8.08 -9.17 17.09
N LEU A 129 -6.84 -8.99 16.63
CA LEU A 129 -5.82 -10.04 16.56
C LEU A 129 -5.19 -10.35 17.92
N SER A 130 -5.21 -9.41 18.86
CA SER A 130 -4.74 -9.57 20.23
C SER A 130 -5.70 -8.88 21.20
N GLU A 131 -5.79 -9.40 22.42
CA GLU A 131 -6.49 -8.74 23.52
C GLU A 131 -5.74 -7.47 23.96
N ASP A 132 -4.40 -7.54 23.97
CA ASP A 132 -3.54 -6.37 24.19
C ASP A 132 -3.26 -5.65 22.87
N ARG A 133 -3.87 -4.47 22.72
CA ARG A 133 -3.75 -3.64 21.52
C ARG A 133 -2.38 -2.96 21.40
N THR A 134 -1.59 -2.92 22.47
CA THR A 134 -0.22 -2.38 22.40
C THR A 134 0.70 -3.26 21.58
N HIS A 135 0.34 -4.53 21.36
CA HIS A 135 1.06 -5.48 20.52
C HIS A 135 0.70 -5.34 19.02
N ILE A 136 -0.11 -4.35 18.64
CA ILE A 136 -0.68 -4.24 17.29
C ILE A 136 -0.27 -2.92 16.64
N SER A 137 0.62 -3.01 15.66
CA SER A 137 1.06 -1.87 14.83
C SER A 137 0.31 -1.87 13.51
N ASN A 138 -0.79 -1.11 13.45
CA ASN A 138 -1.56 -0.93 12.22
C ASN A 138 -1.02 0.23 11.38
N LEU A 139 -0.18 -0.12 10.39
CA LEU A 139 0.45 0.83 9.46
C LEU A 139 -0.25 0.85 8.08
N ALA A 140 -1.51 0.45 8.02
CA ALA A 140 -2.28 0.53 6.78
C ALA A 140 -2.47 1.97 6.30
N VAL A 141 -2.56 2.16 4.99
CA VAL A 141 -2.72 3.49 4.39
C VAL A 141 -3.92 3.47 3.44
N ARG A 142 -4.86 4.38 3.68
CA ARG A 142 -6.06 4.50 2.83
C ARG A 142 -5.68 4.80 1.40
N ALA A 143 -6.38 4.16 0.47
CA ALA A 143 -6.19 4.34 -0.96
C ALA A 143 -4.75 4.10 -1.45
N ALA A 144 -3.86 3.51 -0.65
CA ALA A 144 -2.53 3.08 -1.07
C ALA A 144 -2.56 1.63 -1.59
N GLY A 145 -1.54 1.27 -2.36
CA GLY A 145 -1.21 -0.11 -2.71
C GLY A 145 0.13 -0.50 -2.08
N PRO A 146 0.60 -1.74 -2.30
CA PRO A 146 1.81 -2.25 -1.64
C PRO A 146 3.10 -1.56 -2.11
N LYS A 147 3.09 -0.86 -3.25
CA LYS A 147 4.21 -0.03 -3.72
C LYS A 147 4.61 1.08 -2.75
N TYR A 148 3.64 1.71 -2.08
CA TYR A 148 3.96 2.77 -1.13
C TYR A 148 4.79 2.25 0.06
N PRO A 149 4.32 1.26 0.84
CA PRO A 149 5.13 0.69 1.90
C PRO A 149 6.36 -0.03 1.36
N SER A 150 6.38 -0.59 0.15
CA SER A 150 7.62 -1.21 -0.37
C SER A 150 8.77 -0.20 -0.40
N VAL A 151 8.51 1.05 -0.75
CA VAL A 151 9.50 2.14 -0.75
C VAL A 151 9.71 2.70 0.66
N CYS A 152 8.64 2.89 1.44
CA CYS A 152 8.67 3.66 2.69
C CYS A 152 8.71 2.82 3.98
N ILE A 153 8.75 1.48 3.92
CA ILE A 153 8.61 0.63 5.13
C ILE A 153 9.62 0.95 6.24
N GLN A 154 10.84 1.37 5.86
CA GLN A 154 11.88 1.75 6.82
C GLN A 154 11.48 2.97 7.66
N SER A 155 10.82 3.96 7.06
CA SER A 155 10.35 5.15 7.77
C SER A 155 8.96 4.96 8.39
N MET A 156 8.17 3.99 7.90
CA MET A 156 6.85 3.68 8.47
C MET A 156 6.96 2.93 9.80
N VAL A 157 7.95 2.04 9.94
CA VAL A 157 8.23 1.35 11.21
C VAL A 157 9.23 2.19 11.99
N THR A 158 8.71 3.10 12.82
CA THR A 158 9.51 3.89 13.77
C THR A 158 9.71 3.13 15.08
N GLU A 159 10.73 3.51 15.85
CA GLU A 159 10.98 2.99 17.20
C GLU A 159 9.77 3.19 18.12
N GLU A 160 8.95 4.23 17.89
CA GLU A 160 7.72 4.48 18.65
C GLU A 160 6.54 3.59 18.21
N ALA A 161 6.56 3.11 16.95
CA ALA A 161 5.55 2.21 16.41
C ALA A 161 5.80 0.74 16.82
N THR A 162 7.03 0.42 17.20
CA THR A 162 7.39 -0.82 17.90
C THR A 162 7.15 -0.61 19.39
N SER A 163 6.32 -1.46 20.00
CA SER A 163 5.86 -1.40 21.38
C SER A 163 6.92 -0.96 22.41
N ALA A 164 6.46 -0.34 23.50
CA ALA A 164 7.17 0.37 24.57
C ALA A 164 8.41 -0.31 25.21
N GLU A 165 8.71 -1.57 24.88
CA GLU A 165 9.89 -2.30 25.34
C GLU A 165 11.11 -2.20 24.40
N GLY A 166 11.05 -1.36 23.35
CA GLY A 166 12.20 -1.08 22.49
C GLY A 166 12.67 -2.27 21.64
N SER A 167 11.86 -3.33 21.57
CA SER A 167 12.15 -4.48 20.72
C SER A 167 11.57 -4.23 19.34
N GLU A 168 12.44 -4.15 18.33
CA GLU A 168 12.09 -3.86 16.94
C GLU A 168 11.37 -5.01 16.21
N ASP A 169 11.27 -6.19 16.82
CA ASP A 169 10.85 -7.40 16.11
C ASP A 169 9.33 -7.56 16.07
N TYR A 170 8.81 -8.06 14.95
CA TYR A 170 7.41 -8.50 14.84
C TYR A 170 7.37 -10.01 14.70
N ASP A 171 6.43 -10.67 15.37
CA ASP A 171 6.26 -12.14 15.27
C ASP A 171 5.38 -12.49 14.07
N VAL A 172 4.37 -11.65 13.81
CA VAL A 172 3.41 -11.84 12.71
C VAL A 172 3.27 -10.56 11.91
N ILE A 173 3.38 -10.68 10.60
CA ILE A 173 3.20 -9.58 9.65
C ILE A 173 2.05 -9.93 8.71
N VAL A 174 0.99 -9.12 8.73
CA VAL A 174 -0.19 -9.31 7.89
C VAL A 174 -0.15 -8.32 6.73
N LEU A 175 -0.25 -8.84 5.50
CA LEU A 175 -0.27 -8.07 4.27
C LEU A 175 -1.62 -8.23 3.57
N GLU A 176 -2.41 -7.16 3.58
CA GLU A 176 -3.72 -7.10 2.91
C GLU A 176 -3.63 -6.16 1.72
N TYR A 177 -3.29 -6.70 0.56
CA TYR A 177 -3.23 -5.96 -0.70
C TYR A 177 -3.78 -6.78 -1.87
N TYR A 178 -4.62 -7.79 -1.63
CA TYR A 178 -4.99 -8.75 -2.67
C TYR A 178 -5.54 -8.09 -3.94
N MET A 179 -6.39 -7.07 -3.80
CA MET A 179 -6.95 -6.33 -4.96
C MET A 179 -5.97 -5.40 -5.68
N ARG A 180 -4.81 -5.11 -5.07
CA ARG A 180 -3.79 -4.17 -5.58
C ARG A 180 -2.38 -4.78 -5.61
N GLY A 181 -2.28 -6.10 -5.58
CA GLY A 181 -1.02 -6.82 -5.37
C GLY A 181 -0.04 -6.77 -6.54
N TYR A 182 -0.47 -6.26 -7.71
CA TYR A 182 0.30 -6.33 -8.95
C TYR A 182 1.56 -5.44 -8.97
N ASP A 183 1.68 -4.44 -8.10
CA ASP A 183 2.83 -3.53 -8.08
C ASP A 183 3.37 -3.34 -6.64
N GLY A 184 4.61 -3.78 -6.41
CA GLY A 184 5.36 -3.56 -5.18
C GLY A 184 5.14 -4.58 -4.05
N LEU A 185 4.18 -5.51 -4.14
CA LEU A 185 3.95 -6.51 -3.08
C LEU A 185 5.13 -7.46 -2.91
N TYR A 186 5.73 -7.89 -4.01
CA TYR A 186 6.93 -8.74 -3.98
C TYR A 186 8.11 -8.02 -3.30
N ASP A 187 8.38 -6.77 -3.70
CA ASP A 187 9.46 -5.97 -3.10
C ASP A 187 9.22 -5.70 -1.61
N LEU A 188 7.96 -5.42 -1.24
CA LEU A 188 7.57 -5.27 0.16
C LEU A 188 7.84 -6.55 0.95
N ALA A 189 7.37 -7.71 0.46
CA ALA A 189 7.56 -8.99 1.13
C ALA A 189 9.05 -9.36 1.26
N GLN A 190 9.85 -9.10 0.23
CA GLN A 190 11.31 -9.30 0.29
C GLN A 190 11.97 -8.40 1.35
N ARG A 191 11.62 -7.12 1.39
CA ARG A 191 12.16 -6.17 2.37
C ARG A 191 11.77 -6.54 3.79
N LEU A 192 10.53 -6.95 4.00
CA LEU A 192 10.03 -7.43 5.29
C LEU A 192 10.73 -8.72 5.72
N ARG A 193 10.90 -9.69 4.82
CA ARG A 193 11.62 -10.94 5.14
C ARG A 193 13.10 -10.68 5.45
N LYS A 194 13.73 -9.69 4.79
CA LYS A 194 15.11 -9.30 5.09
C LYS A 194 15.24 -8.63 6.46
N ARG A 195 14.27 -7.80 6.85
CA ARG A 195 14.28 -7.10 8.15
C ARG A 195 13.84 -8.02 9.30
N TYR A 196 12.85 -8.88 9.06
CA TYR A 196 12.24 -9.78 10.04
C TYR A 196 12.34 -11.23 9.53
N PRO A 197 13.52 -11.85 9.64
CA PRO A 197 13.77 -13.18 9.05
C PRO A 197 12.89 -14.27 9.66
N ASP A 198 12.50 -14.12 10.93
CA ASP A 198 11.74 -15.13 11.69
C ASP A 198 10.24 -14.87 11.70
N ALA A 199 9.79 -13.69 11.27
CA ALA A 199 8.38 -13.32 11.30
C ALA A 199 7.53 -14.19 10.36
N ILE A 200 6.33 -14.56 10.81
CA ILE A 200 5.33 -15.20 9.96
C ILE A 200 4.67 -14.14 9.09
N ILE A 201 4.81 -14.25 7.76
CA ILE A 201 4.17 -13.32 6.83
C ILE A 201 2.88 -13.96 6.31
N ILE A 202 1.75 -13.34 6.59
CA ILE A 202 0.42 -13.77 6.16
C ILE A 202 -0.07 -12.87 5.04
N LEU A 203 -0.33 -13.45 3.87
CA LEU A 203 -1.04 -12.76 2.78
C LEU A 203 -2.54 -12.91 3.01
N LEU A 204 -3.21 -11.82 3.37
CA LEU A 204 -4.64 -11.82 3.66
C LEU A 204 -5.45 -11.40 2.43
N ARG A 205 -6.53 -12.13 2.18
CA ARG A 205 -7.55 -11.81 1.17
C ARG A 205 -8.88 -11.58 1.89
N LEU A 206 -9.35 -10.34 1.85
CA LEU A 206 -10.67 -9.91 2.34
C LEU A 206 -11.61 -9.61 1.17
#